data_AF-A0A658KAD8-F1
#
_entry.id   AF-A0A658KAD8-F1
#
_cell.length_a   1.000
_cell.length_b   1.000
_cell.length_c   1.000
_cell.angle_alpha   90.00
_cell.angle_beta   90.00
_cell.angle_gamma   90.00
#
_symmetry.space_group_name_H-M   'P 1'
#
loop_
_entity.id
_entity.type
_entity.pdbx_description
1 polymer ?
#
loop_
_entity_poly.entity_id
_entity_poly.type
_entity_poly.pdbx_seq_one_letter_code
_entity_poly.pdbx_strand_id
1 'polypeptide(L)'
;MVFGGPGSGKTTYGKTLIDLFPAHRRMVTIQEMLEDTLPFHPNHVHLFYGHVVGPKALVACSLRMKPDHLFLSELTGDEVWHF
;
A
#
# COMPACT_ATOMS: atom_id res chain seq x y z
N MET A 1 -6.03 10.14 -1.08
CA MET A 1 -6.92 8.97 -1.12
C MET A 1 -7.62 8.96 -2.47
N VAL A 2 -7.65 7.81 -3.16
CA VAL A 2 -8.31 7.62 -4.45
C VAL A 2 -9.56 6.77 -4.19
N PHE A 3 -10.76 7.32 -4.41
CA PHE A 3 -12.05 6.64 -4.14
C PHE A 3 -12.74 6.25 -5.45
N GLY A 4 -13.52 5.16 -5.44
CA GLY A 4 -14.19 4.63 -6.64
C GLY A 4 -14.63 3.17 -6.47
N GLY A 5 -15.58 2.69 -7.26
CA GLY A 5 -16.13 1.32 -7.18
C GLY A 5 -15.20 0.23 -7.77
N PRO A 6 -15.48 -1.07 -7.54
CA PRO A 6 -14.75 -2.17 -8.16
C PRO A 6 -14.69 -1.99 -9.69
N GLY A 7 -13.51 -2.18 -10.30
CA GLY A 7 -13.33 -1.99 -11.75
C GLY A 7 -13.16 -0.53 -12.22
N SER A 8 -13.19 0.46 -11.33
CA SER A 8 -13.03 1.88 -11.70
C SER A 8 -11.57 2.32 -11.99
N GLY A 9 -10.63 1.38 -12.12
CA GLY A 9 -9.23 1.68 -12.45
C GLY A 9 -8.42 2.40 -11.37
N LYS A 10 -8.84 2.37 -10.10
CA LYS A 10 -8.11 3.02 -8.98
C LYS A 10 -6.69 2.50 -8.84
N THR A 11 -6.48 1.19 -8.96
CA THR A 11 -5.15 0.59 -8.92
C THR A 11 -4.26 1.17 -10.02
N THR A 12 -4.79 1.33 -11.23
CA THR A 12 -4.07 1.94 -12.36
C THR A 12 -3.70 3.40 -12.10
N TYR A 13 -4.59 4.17 -11.48
CA TYR A 13 -4.31 5.56 -11.08
C TYR A 13 -3.36 5.65 -9.86
N GLY A 14 -3.43 4.68 -8.95
CA GLY A 14 -2.48 4.54 -7.84
C GLY A 14 -1.06 4.30 -8.34
N LYS A 15 -0.91 3.42 -9.35
CA LYS A 15 0.37 3.12 -10.00
C LYS A 15 1.01 4.37 -10.61
N THR A 16 0.27 5.18 -11.35
CA THR A 16 0.82 6.40 -11.94
C THR A 16 1.24 7.44 -10.89
N LEU A 17 0.55 7.51 -9.74
CA LEU A 17 0.97 8.35 -8.62
C LEU A 17 2.22 7.82 -7.92
N ILE A 18 2.35 6.49 -7.80
CA ILE A 18 3.55 5.86 -7.27
C ILE A 18 4.75 6.09 -8.21
N ASP A 19 4.55 6.06 -9.53
CA ASP A 19 5.62 6.30 -10.51
C ASP A 19 6.16 7.73 -10.46
N LEU A 20 5.35 8.70 -10.01
CA LEU A 20 5.78 10.09 -9.77
C LEU A 20 6.59 10.25 -8.47
N PHE A 21 6.59 9.23 -7.61
CA PHE A 21 7.23 9.30 -6.30
C PHE A 21 8.75 9.10 -6.42
N PRO A 22 9.60 9.70 -5.54
CA PRO A 22 11.05 9.57 -5.69
C PRO A 22 11.54 8.13 -5.49
N ALA A 23 12.13 7.56 -6.54
CA ALA A 23 12.62 6.17 -6.62
C ALA A 23 13.61 5.73 -5.53
N HIS A 24 14.27 6.66 -4.86
CA HIS A 24 15.28 6.39 -3.83
C HIS A 24 14.68 6.19 -2.43
N ARG A 25 13.38 6.48 -2.25
CA ARG A 25 12.71 6.38 -0.95
C ARG A 25 12.22 4.96 -0.69
N ARG A 26 12.21 4.56 0.57
CA ARG A 26 11.73 3.26 1.01
C ARG A 26 10.21 3.23 1.03
N MET A 27 9.61 2.37 0.22
CA MET A 27 8.16 2.23 0.14
C MET A 27 7.69 0.93 0.80
N VAL A 28 6.61 0.99 1.57
CA VAL A 28 5.94 -0.22 2.07
C VAL A 28 4.52 -0.20 1.56
N THR A 29 4.06 -1.34 1.05
CA THR A 29 2.71 -1.50 0.54
C THR A 29 1.96 -2.55 1.36
N ILE A 30 0.67 -2.34 1.58
CA ILE A 30 -0.22 -3.28 2.26
C ILE A 30 -1.36 -3.62 1.31
N GLN A 31 -1.45 -4.89 0.90
CA GLN A 31 -2.36 -5.36 -0.16
C GLN A 31 -2.89 -6.76 0.16
N GLU A 32 -4.05 -7.15 -0.35
CA GLU A 32 -4.54 -8.54 -0.25
C GLU A 32 -3.92 -9.44 -1.32
N MET A 33 -3.75 -8.89 -2.53
CA MET A 33 -3.17 -9.55 -3.68
C MET A 33 -2.07 -8.68 -4.29
N LEU A 34 -1.07 -9.30 -4.91
CA LEU A 34 0.02 -8.58 -5.58
C LEU A 34 -0.52 -7.91 -6.87
N GLU A 35 -0.93 -6.65 -6.77
CA GLU A 35 -1.35 -5.86 -7.93
C GLU A 35 -0.24 -4.93 -8.45
N ASP A 36 0.67 -4.49 -7.57
CA ASP A 36 1.70 -3.50 -7.87
C ASP A 36 3.09 -4.11 -7.97
N THR A 37 3.71 -4.03 -9.15
CA THR A 37 5.06 -4.59 -9.43
C THR A 37 6.20 -3.61 -9.15
N LEU A 38 5.89 -2.35 -8.78
CA LEU A 38 6.81 -1.28 -8.35
C LEU A 38 8.20 -1.26 -9.06
N PRO A 39 8.25 -1.24 -10.40
CA PRO A 39 9.51 -1.39 -11.13
C PRO A 39 10.49 -0.23 -10.90
N PHE A 40 10.01 0.96 -10.53
CA PHE A 40 10.83 2.16 -10.32
C PHE A 40 11.33 2.32 -8.88
N HIS A 41 10.89 1.48 -7.94
CA HIS A 41 11.19 1.63 -6.52
C HIS A 41 11.91 0.39 -5.99
N PRO A 42 13.23 0.21 -6.19
CA PRO A 42 13.91 -1.03 -5.80
C PRO A 42 13.91 -1.27 -4.28
N ASN A 43 13.78 -0.22 -3.46
CA ASN A 43 13.69 -0.31 -2.01
C ASN A 43 12.23 -0.35 -1.55
N HIS A 44 11.52 -1.42 -1.89
CA HIS A 44 10.13 -1.62 -1.48
C HIS A 44 9.91 -2.90 -0.68
N VAL A 45 8.82 -2.94 0.09
CA VAL A 45 8.33 -4.15 0.76
C VAL A 45 6.83 -4.28 0.51
N HIS A 46 6.41 -5.48 0.10
CA HIS A 46 5.00 -5.85 0.00
C HIS A 46 4.59 -6.63 1.26
N LEU A 47 3.57 -6.12 1.96
CA LEU A 47 2.93 -6.78 3.08
C LEU A 47 1.56 -7.26 2.65
N PHE A 48 1.29 -8.54 2.87
CA PHE A 48 0.03 -9.17 2.50
C PHE A 48 -0.82 -9.45 3.72
N TYR A 49 -2.05 -8.93 3.72
CA TYR A 49 -3.07 -9.32 4.70
C TYR A 49 -3.96 -10.42 4.15
N GLY A 50 -4.63 -11.12 5.06
CA GLY A 50 -5.57 -12.17 4.72
C GLY A 50 -6.34 -12.60 5.96
N HIS A 51 -6.88 -13.80 5.96
CA HIS A 51 -7.74 -14.28 7.06
C HIS A 51 -7.03 -14.36 8.42
N VAL A 52 -5.72 -14.56 8.45
CA VAL A 52 -4.94 -14.75 9.70
C VAL A 52 -4.37 -13.44 10.22
N VAL A 53 -3.93 -12.55 9.33
CA VAL A 53 -3.29 -11.29 9.69
C VAL A 53 -4.10 -10.15 9.08
N GLY A 54 -4.79 -9.42 9.95
CA GLY A 54 -5.54 -8.24 9.55
C GLY A 54 -4.63 -7.07 9.16
N PRO A 55 -5.09 -6.19 8.27
CA PRO A 55 -4.27 -5.11 7.74
C PRO A 55 -3.84 -4.09 8.81
N LYS A 56 -4.64 -3.89 9.86
CA LYS A 56 -4.27 -3.10 11.06
C LYS A 56 -2.97 -3.58 11.73
N ALA A 57 -2.76 -4.90 11.83
CA ALA A 57 -1.54 -5.45 12.40
C ALA A 57 -0.33 -5.20 11.47
N LEU A 58 -0.54 -5.25 10.16
CA LEU A 58 0.49 -4.93 9.17
C LEU A 58 0.85 -3.45 9.18
N VAL A 59 -0.10 -2.54 9.39
CA VAL A 59 0.18 -1.11 9.57
C VAL A 59 1.07 -0.88 10.80
N ALA A 60 0.75 -1.52 11.93
CA ALA A 60 1.60 -1.42 13.13
C ALA A 60 3.01 -1.99 12.90
N CYS A 61 3.12 -3.10 12.17
CA CYS A 61 4.40 -3.69 11.78
C CYS A 61 5.18 -2.80 10.80
N SER A 62 4.51 -2.20 9.81
CA SER A 62 5.14 -1.37 8.80
C SER A 62 5.76 -0.13 9.42
N LEU A 63 5.13 0.48 10.43
CA LEU A 63 5.71 1.62 11.17
C LEU A 63 7.06 1.29 11.82
N ARG A 64 7.31 0.03 12.18
CA ARG A 64 8.60 -0.44 12.74
C ARG A 64 9.65 -0.76 11.67
N MET A 65 9.26 -0.81 10.39
CA MET A 65 10.15 -1.07 9.25
C MET A 65 10.79 0.19 8.68
N LYS A 66 10.59 1.34 9.34
CA LYS A 66 11.07 2.67 8.93
C LYS A 66 10.73 2.98 7.46
N PRO A 67 9.44 2.96 7.08
CA PRO A 67 9.01 3.33 5.74
C PRO A 67 9.19 4.84 5.58
N ASP A 68 9.68 5.26 4.41
CA ASP A 68 9.56 6.67 4.03
C ASP A 68 8.13 6.96 3.56
N HIS A 69 7.49 5.98 2.91
CA HIS A 69 6.12 6.05 2.39
C HIS A 69 5.37 4.74 2.60
N LEU A 70 4.11 4.83 3.01
CA LEU A 70 3.21 3.69 3.24
C LEU A 70 2.01 3.79 2.31
N PHE A 71 1.81 2.78 1.47
CA PHE A 71 0.73 2.71 0.50
C PHE A 71 -0.25 1.59 0.87
N LEU A 72 -1.50 1.95 1.13
CA LEU A 72 -2.59 0.99 1.34
C LEU A 72 -3.42 0.89 0.07
N SER A 73 -3.59 -0.33 -0.47
CA SER A 73 -4.36 -0.53 -1.70
C SER A 73 -5.88 -0.38 -1.48
N GLU A 74 -6.39 -0.92 -0.37
CA GLU A 74 -7.79 -0.76 0.02
C GLU A 74 -7.91 -0.43 1.51
N LEU A 75 -8.76 0.55 1.82
CA LEU A 75 -9.15 0.91 3.19
C LEU A 75 -10.57 0.40 3.39
N THR A 76 -10.76 -0.76 4.04
CA THR A 76 -12.11 -1.34 4.24
C THR A 76 -12.79 -0.93 5.55
N GLY A 77 -12.24 0.05 6.27
CA GLY A 77 -12.99 0.81 7.28
C GLY A 77 -12.29 0.95 8.62
N ASP A 78 -11.98 -0.15 9.31
CA ASP A 78 -11.51 -0.09 10.71
C ASP A 78 -10.05 0.37 10.88
N GLU A 79 -9.31 0.34 9.78
CA GLU A 79 -7.90 0.72 9.66
C GLU A 79 -7.71 2.22 9.43
N VAL A 80 -8.75 2.92 8.98
CA VAL A 80 -8.73 4.37 8.72
C VAL A 80 -8.61 5.16 10.03
N TRP A 81 -9.12 4.63 11.14
CA TRP A 81 -9.15 5.33 12.43
C TRP A 81 -7.79 5.48 13.12
N HIS A 82 -6.76 4.79 12.63
CA HIS A 82 -5.41 4.83 13.20
C HIS A 82 -4.38 5.52 12.30
N PHE A 83 -4.82 6.15 11.20
CA PHE A 83 -3.99 6.90 10.26
C PHE A 83 -4.14 8.41 10.41
#